data_AF-F4KMF8-F1
#
_entry.id   AF-F4KMF8-F1
#
_cell.length_a   1.000
_cell.length_b   1.000
_cell.length_c   1.000
_cell.angle_alpha   90.00
_cell.angle_beta   90.00
_cell.angle_gamma   90.00
#
_symmetry.space_group_name_H-M   'P 1'
#
loop_
_entity.id
_entity.type
_entity.pdbx_description
1 polymer ?
#
loop_
_entity_poly.entity_id
_entity_poly.type
_entity_poly.pdbx_seq_one_letter_code
_entity_poly.pdbx_strand_id
1 'polypeptide(L)'
;MASRKNLKHAIHSEVEEMLFDLSILYSVAPEEREYAIEQIIMKVIDAERDFIARISHTDGKGERKLVRNYYNKLREEYMHFVNEVEGEVSKLCDELLVPEA
;
A
#
# COMPACT_ATOMS: atom_id res chain seq x y z
N MET A 1 -16.15 10.21 -11.71
CA MET A 1 -14.79 9.70 -11.45
C MET A 1 -14.06 10.79 -10.69
N ALA A 2 -13.40 10.46 -9.58
CA ALA A 2 -12.48 11.40 -8.96
C ALA A 2 -11.46 11.89 -10.00
N SER A 3 -11.03 13.14 -9.91
CA SER A 3 -9.96 13.63 -10.78
C SER A 3 -8.69 12.81 -10.52
N ARG A 4 -7.79 12.69 -11.50
CA ARG A 4 -6.48 12.04 -11.30
C ARG A 4 -5.74 12.62 -10.10
N LYS A 5 -5.87 13.92 -9.86
CA LYS A 5 -5.32 14.62 -8.70
C LYS A 5 -5.89 14.06 -7.40
N ASN A 6 -7.21 13.94 -7.30
CA ASN A 6 -7.87 13.45 -6.08
C ASN A 6 -7.53 11.98 -5.82
N LEU A 7 -7.43 11.14 -6.87
CA LEU A 7 -7.07 9.73 -6.71
C LEU A 7 -5.62 9.58 -6.20
N LYS A 8 -4.68 10.33 -6.77
CA LYS A 8 -3.29 10.34 -6.29
C LYS A 8 -3.20 10.78 -4.84
N HIS A 9 -3.94 11.83 -4.48
CA HIS A 9 -3.95 12.33 -3.11
C HIS A 9 -4.56 11.32 -2.13
N ALA A 10 -5.62 10.61 -2.53
CA ALA A 10 -6.20 9.54 -1.71
C ALA A 10 -5.20 8.41 -1.46
N ILE A 11 -4.51 7.92 -2.50
CA ILE A 11 -3.47 6.89 -2.36
C ILE A 11 -2.33 7.38 -1.46
N HIS A 12 -1.86 8.61 -1.67
CA HIS A 12 -0.80 9.20 -0.84
C HIS A 12 -1.21 9.27 0.64
N SER A 13 -2.42 9.76 0.93
CA SER A 13 -2.93 9.87 2.30
C SER A 13 -3.04 8.50 2.99
N GLU A 14 -3.54 7.49 2.28
CA GLU A 14 -3.67 6.13 2.82
C GLU A 14 -2.29 5.49 3.05
N VAL A 15 -1.33 5.73 2.14
CA VAL A 15 0.06 5.29 2.30
C VAL A 15 0.75 5.99 3.47
N GLU A 16 0.54 7.30 3.65
CA GLU A 16 1.07 8.03 4.81
C GLU A 16 0.56 7.45 6.12
N GLU A 17 -0.73 7.09 6.21
CA GLU A 17 -1.32 6.41 7.37
C GLU A 17 -0.67 5.04 7.61
N MET A 18 -0.53 4.21 6.57
CA MET A 18 0.15 2.91 6.68
C MET A 18 1.61 3.05 7.15
N LEU A 19 2.34 4.02 6.61
CA LEU A 19 3.73 4.26 7.00
C LEU A 19 3.86 4.77 8.43
N PHE A 20 2.91 5.59 8.89
CA PHE A 20 2.85 6.01 10.28
C PHE A 20 2.69 4.79 11.20
N ASP A 21 1.71 3.93 10.94
CA ASP A 21 1.46 2.74 11.75
C ASP A 21 2.66 1.77 11.75
N LEU A 22 3.28 1.55 10.59
CA LEU A 22 4.50 0.74 10.46
C LEU A 22 5.69 1.34 11.21
N SER A 23 5.82 2.67 11.25
CA SER A 23 6.88 3.34 12.01
C SER A 23 6.71 3.17 13.52
N ILE A 24 5.46 3.17 14.00
CA ILE A 24 5.15 2.88 15.40
C ILE A 24 5.48 1.41 15.69
N LEU A 25 5.06 0.49 14.83
CA LEU A 25 5.36 -0.94 14.97
C LEU A 25 6.87 -1.19 15.03
N TYR A 26 7.64 -0.57 14.12
CA TYR A 26 9.10 -0.64 14.11
C TYR A 26 9.70 -0.15 15.45
N SER A 27 9.16 0.94 16.01
CA SER A 27 9.69 1.51 17.26
C SER A 27 9.45 0.67 18.52
N VAL A 28 8.50 -0.27 18.48
CA VAL A 28 8.09 -1.08 19.64
C VAL A 28 8.41 -2.57 19.49
N ALA A 29 8.70 -3.02 18.27
CA ALA A 29 9.01 -4.42 17.99
C ALA A 29 10.42 -4.80 18.49
N PRO A 30 10.67 -6.08 18.81
CA PRO A 30 12.02 -6.60 19.05
C PRO A 30 12.90 -6.45 17.80
N GLU A 31 14.21 -6.32 18.03
CA GLU A 31 15.23 -6.11 16.99
C GLU A 31 15.17 -7.18 15.89
N GLU A 32 14.84 -8.43 16.23
CA GLU A 32 14.73 -9.53 15.27
C GLU A 32 13.60 -9.34 14.24
N ARG A 33 12.66 -8.43 14.50
CA ARG A 33 11.50 -8.15 13.64
C ARG A 33 11.66 -6.88 12.82
N GLU A 34 12.61 -6.02 13.16
CA GLU A 34 12.88 -4.76 12.47
C GLU A 34 13.01 -4.95 10.96
N TYR A 35 13.84 -5.92 10.53
CA TYR A 35 14.05 -6.18 9.11
C TYR A 35 12.76 -6.55 8.37
N ALA A 36 11.87 -7.35 8.99
CA ALA A 36 10.60 -7.72 8.37
C ALA A 36 9.68 -6.50 8.21
N ILE A 37 9.66 -5.60 9.20
CA ILE A 37 8.87 -4.37 9.16
C ILE A 37 9.44 -3.41 8.09
N GLU A 38 10.77 -3.27 8.00
CA GLU A 38 11.44 -2.48 6.96
C GLU A 38 11.07 -2.96 5.55
N GLN A 39 10.99 -4.27 5.32
CA GLN A 39 10.58 -4.81 4.02
C GLN A 39 9.14 -4.40 3.66
N ILE A 40 8.22 -4.38 4.64
CA ILE A 40 6.84 -3.92 4.41
C ILE A 40 6.84 -2.41 4.11
N ILE A 41 7.62 -1.61 4.85
CA ILE A 41 7.76 -0.17 4.59
C ILE A 41 8.26 0.08 3.16
N MET A 42 9.31 -0.61 2.73
CA MET A 42 9.85 -0.49 1.36
C MET A 42 8.80 -0.86 0.31
N LYS A 43 8.10 -1.98 0.52
CA LYS A 43 7.02 -2.45 -0.36
C LYS A 43 5.91 -1.41 -0.50
N VAL A 44 5.51 -0.77 0.60
CA VAL A 44 4.47 0.28 0.60
C VAL A 44 4.91 1.52 -0.18
N ILE A 45 6.15 1.99 0.03
CA ILE A 45 6.71 3.13 -0.69
C ILE A 45 6.80 2.85 -2.20
N ASP A 46 7.27 1.66 -2.58
CA ASP A 46 7.41 1.29 -3.99
C ASP A 46 6.05 1.11 -4.67
N ALA A 47 5.06 0.54 -3.96
CA ALA A 47 3.69 0.44 -4.45
C ALA A 47 3.07 1.83 -4.70
N GLU A 48 3.24 2.78 -3.78
CA GLU A 48 2.76 4.15 -3.97
C GLU A 48 3.35 4.75 -5.25
N ARG A 49 4.67 4.66 -5.43
CA ARG A 49 5.36 5.18 -6.61
C ARG A 49 4.80 4.58 -7.90
N ASP A 50 4.58 3.26 -7.93
CA ASP A 50 3.97 2.56 -9.07
C ASP A 50 2.56 3.07 -9.36
N PHE A 51 1.65 3.04 -8.37
CA PHE A 51 0.26 3.46 -8.56
C PHE A 51 0.16 4.93 -9.01
N ILE A 52 0.96 5.83 -8.42
CA ILE A 52 1.00 7.25 -8.82
C ILE A 52 1.52 7.42 -10.26
N ALA A 53 2.56 6.66 -10.65
CA ALA A 53 3.07 6.67 -12.03
C ALA A 53 2.01 6.17 -13.02
N ARG A 54 1.30 5.10 -12.68
CA ARG A 54 0.23 4.48 -13.48
C ARG A 54 -1.00 5.37 -13.62
N ILE A 55 -1.36 6.14 -12.59
CA ILE A 55 -2.42 7.16 -12.69
C ILE A 55 -1.99 8.32 -13.58
N SER A 56 -0.69 8.68 -13.56
CA SER A 56 -0.14 9.74 -14.42
C SER A 56 -0.13 9.33 -15.90
N HIS A 57 0.16 8.06 -16.18
CA HIS A 57 0.35 7.51 -17.52
C HIS A 57 -0.76 6.52 -17.93
N THR A 58 -2.02 6.85 -17.64
CA THR A 58 -3.18 6.00 -17.99
C THR A 58 -3.22 5.64 -19.47
N ASP A 59 -3.42 4.35 -19.75
CA ASP A 59 -3.59 3.80 -21.09
C ASP A 59 -4.97 4.13 -21.70
N GLY A 60 -5.09 4.03 -23.03
CA GLY A 60 -6.34 4.23 -23.76
C GLY A 60 -6.76 5.69 -23.91
N LYS A 61 -5.81 6.64 -23.91
CA LYS A 61 -6.08 8.08 -24.08
C LYS A 61 -7.05 8.33 -25.25
N GLY A 62 -8.22 8.88 -24.95
CA GLY A 62 -9.27 9.18 -25.94
C GLY A 62 -10.38 8.13 -26.06
N GLU A 63 -10.17 6.90 -25.57
CA GLU A 63 -11.18 5.84 -25.60
C GLU A 63 -11.75 5.55 -24.21
N ARG A 64 -12.99 5.99 -23.98
CA ARG A 64 -13.66 5.92 -22.67
C ARG A 64 -13.75 4.50 -22.09
N LYS A 65 -13.94 3.48 -22.94
CA LYS A 65 -14.04 2.07 -22.49
C LYS A 65 -12.70 1.56 -21.96
N LEU A 66 -11.60 1.84 -22.68
CA LEU A 66 -10.26 1.44 -22.27
C LEU A 66 -9.85 2.13 -20.96
N VAL A 67 -10.10 3.44 -20.83
CA VAL A 67 -9.82 4.19 -19.59
C VAL A 67 -10.59 3.62 -18.40
N ARG A 68 -11.86 3.24 -18.60
CA ARG A 68 -12.67 2.63 -17.54
C ARG A 68 -12.09 1.27 -17.11
N ASN A 69 -11.78 0.42 -18.07
CA ASN A 69 -11.23 -0.91 -17.78
C ASN A 69 -9.88 -0.81 -17.08
N TYR A 70 -9.03 0.14 -17.49
CA TYR A 70 -7.75 0.41 -16.83
C TYR A 70 -7.94 0.75 -15.35
N TYR A 71 -8.81 1.70 -15.02
CA TYR A 71 -9.02 2.09 -13.62
C TYR A 71 -9.74 1.04 -12.78
N ASN A 72 -10.59 0.21 -13.37
CA ASN A 72 -11.17 -0.94 -12.67
C ASN A 72 -10.07 -1.93 -12.25
N LYS A 73 -9.19 -2.30 -13.20
CA LYS A 73 -8.05 -3.18 -12.93
C LYS A 73 -7.09 -2.56 -11.91
N LEU A 74 -6.76 -1.27 -12.06
CA LEU A 74 -5.91 -0.54 -11.11
C LEU A 74 -6.47 -0.59 -9.69
N ARG A 75 -7.80 -0.44 -9.54
CA ARG A 75 -8.48 -0.54 -8.25
C ARG A 75 -8.40 -1.95 -7.67
N GLU A 76 -8.66 -2.98 -8.49
CA GLU A 76 -8.58 -4.37 -8.05
C GLU A 76 -7.16 -4.71 -7.55
N GLU A 77 -6.14 -4.30 -8.28
CA GLU A 77 -4.73 -4.48 -7.89
C GLU A 77 -4.36 -3.69 -6.63
N TYR A 78 -4.88 -2.47 -6.47
CA TYR A 78 -4.67 -1.68 -5.26
C TYR A 78 -5.31 -2.34 -4.03
N MET A 79 -6.55 -2.83 -4.15
CA MET A 79 -7.20 -3.54 -3.05
C MET A 79 -6.46 -4.84 -2.69
N HIS A 80 -5.94 -5.55 -3.68
CA HIS A 80 -5.12 -6.74 -3.43
C HIS A 80 -3.86 -6.36 -2.65
N PHE A 81 -3.16 -5.30 -3.06
CA PHE A 81 -1.96 -4.81 -2.39
C PHE A 81 -2.25 -4.42 -0.92
N VAL A 82 -3.33 -3.67 -0.66
CA VAL A 82 -3.71 -3.29 0.72
C VAL A 82 -3.99 -4.53 1.57
N ASN A 83 -4.77 -5.49 1.08
CA ASN A 83 -5.06 -6.73 1.80
C ASN A 83 -3.78 -7.56 2.06
N GLU A 84 -2.83 -7.53 1.14
CA GLU A 84 -1.55 -8.22 1.28
C GLU A 84 -0.70 -7.60 2.40
N VAL A 85 -0.60 -6.27 2.44
CA VAL A 85 0.08 -5.53 3.51
C VAL A 85 -0.60 -5.75 4.85
N GLU A 86 -1.93 -5.66 4.92
CA GLU A 86 -2.71 -5.93 6.13
C GLU A 86 -2.45 -7.36 6.65
N GLY A 87 -2.41 -8.35 5.76
CA GLY A 87 -2.11 -9.73 6.11
C GLY A 87 -0.68 -9.94 6.61
N GLU A 88 0.31 -9.23 6.07
CA GLU A 88 1.69 -9.25 6.55
C GLU A 88 1.83 -8.59 7.93
N VAL A 89 1.21 -7.43 8.12
CA VAL A 89 1.20 -6.70 9.40
C VAL A 89 0.48 -7.50 10.48
N SER A 90 -0.68 -8.09 10.18
CA SER A 90 -1.43 -8.90 11.14
C SER A 90 -0.60 -10.09 11.64
N LYS A 91 0.13 -10.77 10.75
CA LYS A 91 1.01 -11.88 11.14
C LYS A 91 2.13 -11.43 12.06
N LEU A 92 2.77 -10.29 11.76
CA LEU A 92 3.79 -9.72 12.64
C LEU A 92 3.22 -9.38 14.02
N CYS A 93 2.05 -8.74 14.07
CA CYS A 93 1.38 -8.42 15.33
C CYS A 93 1.03 -9.68 16.13
N ASP A 94 0.52 -10.73 15.48
CA ASP A 94 0.20 -11.99 16.15
C ASP A 94 1.47 -12.64 16.75
N GLU A 95 2.58 -12.62 16.02
CA GLU A 95 3.87 -13.15 16.49
C GLU A 95 4.44 -12.35 17.68
N LEU A 96 4.17 -11.04 17.76
CA LEU A 96 4.57 -10.18 18.87
C LEU A 96 3.76 -10.41 20.15
N LEU A 97 2.53 -10.91 20.01
CA LEU A 97 1.62 -11.16 21.15
C LEU A 97 1.80 -12.54 21.78
N VAL A 98 2.66 -13.40 21.22
CA VAL A 98 2.98 -14.70 21.83
C VAL A 98 3.97 -14.48 22.98
N PRO A 99 3.60 -14.74 24.26
CA PRO A 99 4.53 -14.60 25.37
C PRO A 99 5.68 -15.60 25.21
N GLU A 100 6.91 -15.13 25.41
CA GLU A 100 8.10 -15.98 25.53
C GLU A 100 7.82 -17.11 26.53
N ALA A 101 8.04 -18.35 26.11
CA ALA A 101 7.85 -19.55 26.93
C ALA A 101 9.04 -19.80 27.87
#